data_AF-A0AAU3PX90-F1
#
_entry.id   AF-A0AAU3PX90-F1
#
_cell.length_a   1.000
_cell.length_b   1.000
_cell.length_c   1.000
_cell.angle_alpha   90.00
_cell.angle_beta   90.00
_cell.angle_gamma   90.00
#
_symmetry.space_group_name_H-M   'P 1'
#
loop_
_entity.id
_entity.type
_entity.pdbx_description
1 polymer ?
#
loop_
_entity_poly.entity_id
_entity_poly.type
_entity_poly.pdbx_seq_one_letter_code
_entity_poly.pdbx_strand_id
1 'polypeptide(L)'
;MTTPNRIEIDPVALKRAAGISLEAATAIKGVVRNLRTSLDLEDDATNFPWGKDSFGKKFSEGANGYKTSRNTLLEGGEGLGNGAQGFADGQGQAADLMIASDEA
;
A
#
# COMPACT_ATOMS: atom_id res chain seq x y z
N MET A 1 -34.20 -30.50 -10.11
CA MET A 1 -33.38 -30.01 -8.97
C MET A 1 -32.19 -29.31 -9.58
N THR A 2 -32.23 -27.98 -9.69
CA THR A 2 -31.15 -27.18 -10.31
C THR A 2 -30.00 -27.07 -9.33
N THR A 3 -28.87 -27.67 -9.66
CA THR A 3 -27.61 -27.49 -8.93
C THR A 3 -27.28 -26.00 -8.91
N PRO A 4 -27.01 -25.38 -7.75
CA PRO A 4 -26.65 -23.96 -7.71
C PRO A 4 -25.39 -23.76 -8.57
N ASN A 5 -25.36 -22.68 -9.37
CA ASN A 5 -24.21 -22.28 -10.18
C ASN A 5 -22.96 -22.24 -9.27
N ARG A 6 -22.15 -23.31 -9.27
CA ARG A 6 -20.85 -23.34 -8.61
C ARG A 6 -20.03 -22.29 -9.34
N ILE A 7 -19.49 -21.30 -8.63
CA ILE A 7 -18.55 -20.37 -9.24
C ILE A 7 -17.35 -21.24 -9.67
N GLU A 8 -17.15 -21.41 -10.98
CA GLU A 8 -15.93 -21.99 -11.51
C GLU A 8 -14.81 -20.97 -11.30
N ILE A 9 -14.07 -21.16 -10.22
CA ILE A 9 -12.86 -20.39 -9.95
C ILE A 9 -11.69 -21.30 -10.31
N ASP A 10 -10.81 -20.80 -11.17
CA ASP A 10 -9.53 -21.44 -11.47
C ASP A 10 -8.54 -21.09 -10.34
N PRO A 11 -8.20 -22.05 -9.45
CA PRO A 11 -7.30 -21.78 -8.33
C PRO A 11 -5.88 -21.46 -8.80
N VAL A 12 -5.46 -21.95 -9.98
CA VAL A 12 -4.14 -21.64 -10.55
C VAL A 12 -4.11 -20.19 -11.02
N ALA A 13 -5.15 -19.74 -11.73
CA ALA A 13 -5.28 -18.35 -12.13
C ALA A 13 -5.36 -17.42 -10.92
N LEU A 14 -6.04 -17.84 -9.85
CA LEU A 14 -6.17 -17.06 -8.62
C LEU A 14 -4.84 -16.96 -7.84
N LYS A 15 -4.05 -18.05 -7.77
CA LYS A 15 -2.67 -18.01 -7.24
C LYS A 15 -1.78 -17.07 -8.05
N ARG A 16 -1.91 -17.07 -9.38
CA ARG A 16 -1.16 -16.14 -10.23
C ARG A 16 -1.57 -14.68 -9.94
N ALA A 17 -2.86 -14.40 -9.79
CA ALA A 17 -3.34 -13.08 -9.42
C ALA A 17 -2.76 -12.63 -8.06
N ALA A 18 -2.72 -13.53 -7.07
CA ALA A 18 -2.11 -13.27 -5.77
C ALA A 18 -0.64 -12.83 -5.91
N GLY A 19 0.13 -13.52 -6.76
CA GLY A 19 1.52 -13.15 -7.06
C GLY A 19 1.65 -11.73 -7.63
N ILE A 20 0.80 -11.37 -8.60
CA ILE A 20 0.81 -10.03 -9.21
C ILE A 20 0.44 -8.95 -8.17
N SER A 21 -0.56 -9.19 -7.34
CA SER A 21 -0.94 -8.28 -6.26
C SER A 21 0.18 -8.11 -5.23
N LEU A 22 0.91 -9.19 -4.93
CA LEU A 22 2.06 -9.16 -4.02
C LEU A 22 3.24 -8.36 -4.60
N GLU A 23 3.51 -8.51 -5.90
CA GLU A 23 4.53 -7.71 -6.60
C GLU A 23 4.19 -6.22 -6.55
N ALA A 24 2.92 -5.86 -6.82
CA ALA A 24 2.45 -4.48 -6.72
C ALA A 24 2.58 -3.94 -5.29
N ALA A 25 2.17 -4.72 -4.28
CA ALA A 25 2.31 -4.36 -2.87
C ALA A 25 3.78 -4.09 -2.50
N THR A 26 4.68 -4.96 -2.95
CA THR A 26 6.12 -4.84 -2.73
C THR A 26 6.69 -3.58 -3.37
N ALA A 27 6.32 -3.30 -4.62
CA ALA A 27 6.75 -2.10 -5.34
C ALA A 27 6.29 -0.82 -4.63
N ILE A 28 5.00 -0.74 -4.25
CA ILE A 28 4.44 0.42 -3.53
C ILE A 28 5.17 0.64 -2.20
N LYS A 29 5.30 -0.42 -1.39
CA LYS A 29 6.02 -0.36 -0.11
C LYS A 29 7.49 0.05 -0.30
N GLY A 30 8.12 -0.38 -1.39
CA GLY A 30 9.47 0.04 -1.78
C GLY A 30 9.57 1.52 -2.07
N VAL A 31 8.66 2.08 -2.87
CA VAL A 31 8.62 3.53 -3.17
C VAL A 31 8.41 4.34 -1.90
N VAL A 32 7.46 3.95 -1.04
CA VAL A 32 7.20 4.64 0.24
C VAL A 32 8.42 4.58 1.15
N ARG A 33 9.10 3.43 1.24
CA ARG A 33 10.33 3.29 2.02
C ARG A 33 11.45 4.20 1.51
N ASN A 34 11.64 4.28 0.19
CA ASN A 34 12.64 5.16 -0.42
C ASN A 34 12.32 6.64 -0.14
N LEU A 35 11.04 7.00 -0.19
CA LEU A 35 10.60 8.35 0.19
C LEU A 35 10.89 8.63 1.66
N ARG A 36 10.51 7.75 2.59
CA ARG A 36 10.83 7.89 4.03
C ARG A 36 12.33 8.08 4.26
N THR A 37 13.15 7.21 3.65
CA THR A 37 14.62 7.28 3.78
C THR A 37 15.17 8.62 3.27
N SER A 38 14.60 9.15 2.18
CA SER A 38 15.02 10.45 1.64
C SER A 38 14.61 11.62 2.54
N LEU A 39 13.49 11.48 3.24
CA LEU A 39 12.95 12.46 4.17
C LEU A 39 13.55 12.36 5.58
N ASP A 40 14.17 11.24 5.97
CA ASP A 40 14.81 11.07 7.28
C ASP A 40 15.98 12.05 7.51
N LEU A 41 16.46 12.71 6.46
CA LEU A 41 17.42 13.81 6.55
C LEU A 41 16.79 15.11 7.08
N GLU A 42 15.45 15.21 7.08
CA GLU A 42 14.70 16.33 7.62
C GLU A 42 14.51 16.18 9.13
N ASP A 43 14.71 17.27 9.87
CA ASP A 43 14.36 17.36 11.29
C ASP A 43 13.31 18.46 11.44
N ASP A 44 12.13 18.06 11.91
CA ASP A 44 10.96 18.90 12.10
C ASP A 44 11.19 20.14 12.99
N ALA A 45 12.23 20.10 13.82
CA ALA A 45 12.64 21.14 14.76
C ALA A 45 13.91 21.88 14.32
N THR A 46 14.85 21.23 13.61
CA THR A 46 16.19 21.79 13.41
C THR A 46 16.67 21.92 11.97
N ASN A 47 16.15 21.13 11.02
CA ASN A 47 16.76 21.02 9.69
C ASN A 47 15.73 21.15 8.56
N PHE A 48 15.32 22.39 8.26
CA PHE A 48 14.47 22.71 7.13
C PHE A 48 14.98 23.86 6.26
N PRO A 49 14.97 23.70 4.91
CA PRO A 49 15.58 24.65 3.99
C PRO A 49 14.74 25.92 3.74
N TRP A 50 13.46 25.94 4.13
CA TRP A 50 12.53 27.05 3.84
C TRP A 50 12.53 28.16 4.90
N GLY A 51 13.36 28.08 5.94
CA GLY A 51 13.50 29.11 6.97
C GLY A 51 12.36 29.18 7.99
N LYS A 52 12.54 30.03 9.00
CA LYS A 52 11.59 30.20 10.14
C LYS A 52 10.76 31.48 10.05
N ASP A 53 10.88 32.22 8.95
CA ASP A 53 10.09 33.44 8.73
C ASP A 53 8.63 33.10 8.41
N SER A 54 7.80 34.13 8.22
CA SER A 54 6.38 33.97 7.94
C SER A 54 6.10 33.19 6.64
N PHE A 55 7.00 33.27 5.67
CA PHE A 55 6.89 32.53 4.41
C PHE A 55 7.20 31.04 4.61
N GLY A 56 8.33 30.72 5.23
CA GLY A 56 8.74 29.35 5.55
C GLY A 56 7.73 28.62 6.45
N LYS A 57 7.18 29.32 7.45
CA LYS A 57 6.09 28.79 8.28
C LYS A 57 4.83 28.53 7.47
N LYS A 58 4.41 29.47 6.62
CA LYS A 58 3.21 29.29 5.78
C LYS A 58 3.37 28.12 4.81
N PHE A 59 4.55 27.96 4.21
CA PHE A 59 4.85 26.84 3.33
C PHE A 59 4.81 25.50 4.06
N SER A 60 5.38 25.41 5.26
CA SER A 60 5.50 24.14 5.98
C SER A 60 4.28 23.74 6.80
N GLU A 61 3.71 24.68 7.55
CA GLU A 61 2.66 24.46 8.56
C GLU A 61 1.27 24.91 8.10
N GLY A 62 1.14 25.52 6.91
CA GLY A 62 -0.17 25.91 6.37
C GLY A 62 -1.15 24.74 6.28
N ALA A 63 -2.45 25.02 6.12
CA ALA A 63 -3.48 23.99 6.03
C ALA A 63 -3.18 22.91 4.96
N ASN A 64 -2.60 23.33 3.83
CA ASN A 64 -2.09 22.46 2.76
C ASN A 64 -0.55 22.53 2.68
N GLY A 65 0.10 22.73 3.83
CA GLY A 65 1.54 22.90 3.93
C GLY A 65 2.30 21.62 3.59
N TYR A 66 3.60 21.78 3.40
CA TYR A 66 4.51 20.69 3.07
C TYR A 66 4.39 19.53 4.05
N LYS A 67 4.37 19.79 5.37
CA LYS A 67 4.34 18.73 6.39
C LYS A 67 3.06 17.89 6.29
N THR A 68 1.92 18.53 6.12
CA THR A 68 0.62 17.86 5.94
C THR A 68 0.63 16.99 4.68
N SER A 69 1.10 17.54 3.56
CA SER A 69 1.18 16.84 2.27
C SER A 69 2.13 15.64 2.34
N ARG A 70 3.32 15.83 2.94
CA ARG A 70 4.34 14.80 3.19
C ARG A 70 3.74 13.64 3.98
N ASN A 71 3.12 13.93 5.13
CA ASN A 71 2.54 12.91 6.00
C ASN A 71 1.40 12.15 5.31
N THR A 72 0.52 12.87 4.60
CA THR A 72 -0.59 12.28 3.84
C THR A 72 -0.09 11.32 2.76
N LEU A 73 0.97 11.69 2.03
CA LEU A 73 1.57 10.84 1.00
C LEU A 73 2.19 9.57 1.60
N LEU A 74 2.89 9.70 2.73
CA LEU A 74 3.51 8.57 3.41
C LEU A 74 2.46 7.58 3.95
N GLU A 75 1.47 8.10 4.66
CA GLU A 75 0.38 7.29 5.24
C GLU A 75 -0.49 6.65 4.15
N GLY A 76 -0.86 7.44 3.13
CA GLY A 76 -1.67 6.96 2.01
C GLY A 76 -0.94 5.90 1.19
N GLY A 77 0.35 6.10 0.91
CA GLY A 77 1.17 5.12 0.21
C GLY A 77 1.32 3.81 1.00
N GLU A 78 1.52 3.90 2.31
CA GLU A 78 1.57 2.73 3.19
C GLU A 78 0.24 1.98 3.22
N GLY A 79 -0.88 2.71 3.32
CA GLY A 79 -2.23 2.15 3.24
C GLY A 79 -2.48 1.42 1.92
N LEU A 80 -2.09 2.00 0.78
CA LEU A 80 -2.18 1.36 -0.54
C LEU A 80 -1.35 0.07 -0.60
N GLY A 81 -0.11 0.10 -0.10
CA GLY A 81 0.76 -1.08 -0.06
C GLY A 81 0.17 -2.20 0.80
N ASN A 82 -0.43 -1.87 1.94
CA ASN A 82 -1.09 -2.83 2.81
C ASN A 82 -2.40 -3.37 2.21
N GLY A 83 -3.18 -2.53 1.53
CA GLY A 83 -4.38 -2.96 0.81
C GLY A 83 -4.05 -3.97 -0.30
N ALA A 84 -3.03 -3.67 -1.12
CA ALA A 84 -2.56 -4.57 -2.17
C ALA A 84 -2.06 -5.91 -1.61
N GLN A 85 -1.36 -5.90 -0.47
CA GLN A 85 -0.97 -7.11 0.24
C GLN A 85 -2.19 -7.91 0.69
N GLY A 86 -3.20 -7.26 1.28
CA GLY A 86 -4.42 -7.93 1.71
C GLY A 86 -5.17 -8.61 0.56
N PHE A 87 -5.18 -7.99 -0.63
CA PHE A 87 -5.70 -8.65 -1.83
C PHE A 87 -4.89 -9.88 -2.23
N ALA A 88 -3.57 -9.80 -2.22
CA ALA A 88 -2.70 -10.93 -2.51
C ALA A 88 -2.95 -12.10 -1.55
N ASP A 89 -3.00 -11.81 -0.25
CA ASP A 89 -3.22 -12.82 0.79
C ASP A 89 -4.60 -13.46 0.64
N GLY A 90 -5.65 -12.66 0.42
CA GLY A 90 -7.02 -13.15 0.23
C GLY A 90 -7.17 -14.03 -1.01
N GLN A 91 -6.57 -13.64 -2.14
CA GLN A 91 -6.55 -14.47 -3.36
C GLN A 91 -5.79 -15.79 -3.12
N GLY A 92 -4.64 -15.74 -2.45
CA GLY A 92 -3.86 -16.94 -2.12
C GLY A 92 -4.62 -17.91 -1.23
N GLN A 93 -5.23 -17.42 -0.15
CA GLN A 93 -6.03 -18.22 0.78
C GLN A 93 -7.26 -18.83 0.10
N ALA A 94 -7.96 -18.07 -0.75
CA ALA A 94 -9.11 -18.58 -1.49
C ALA A 94 -8.72 -19.72 -2.45
N ALA A 95 -7.57 -19.59 -3.13
CA ALA A 95 -7.07 -20.65 -3.99
C ALA A 95 -6.71 -21.92 -3.19
N ASP A 96 -6.05 -21.77 -2.04
CA ASP A 96 -5.67 -22.89 -1.18
C ASP A 96 -6.92 -23.63 -0.64
N LEU A 97 -7.96 -22.90 -0.23
CA LEU A 97 -9.23 -23.48 0.21
C LEU A 97 -9.94 -24.27 -0.88
N MET A 98 -9.87 -23.81 -2.13
CA MET A 98 -10.51 -24.49 -3.27
C MET A 98 -9.80 -25.78 -3.64
N ILE A 99 -8.47 -25.76 -3.69
CA ILE A 99 -7.66 -26.97 -3.94
C ILE A 99 -7.98 -28.02 -2.88
N ALA A 100 -7.98 -27.63 -1.60
CA ALA A 100 -8.32 -28.54 -0.51
C ALA A 100 -9.76 -29.09 -0.58
N SER A 101 -10.71 -28.28 -1.11
CA SER A 101 -12.10 -28.69 -1.24
C SER A 101 -12.36 -29.63 -2.42
N ASP A 102 -11.53 -29.59 -3.46
CA ASP A 102 -11.63 -30.50 -4.61
C ASP A 102 -10.88 -31.83 -4.36
N GLU A 103 -9.96 -31.87 -3.39
CA GLU A 103 -9.25 -33.09 -2.95
C GLU A 103 -10.04 -33.93 -1.91
N ALA A 104 -11.15 -33.40 -1.36
CA ALA A 104 -11.98 -34.02 -0.32
C ALA A 104 -13.25 -34.69 -0.88
#